data_AF-A0A3B8MQX9-F1
#
_entry.id   AF-A0A3B8MQX9-F1
#
_cell.length_a   1.000
_cell.length_b   1.000
_cell.length_c   1.000
_cell.angle_alpha   90.00
_cell.angle_beta   90.00
_cell.angle_gamma   90.00
#
_symmetry.space_group_name_H-M   'P 1'
#
loop_
_entity.id
_entity.type
_entity.pdbx_description
1 polymer ?
#
loop_
_entity_poly.entity_id
_entity_poly.type
_entity_poly.pdbx_seq_one_letter_code
_entity_poly.pdbx_strand_id
1 'polypeptide(L)'
;MRHGKRGRKLGRTASHKRATMNNLATSLFMHGVIRTTKPKAKELRGVAERLITFAKRGDLHARRQVLRRIRNKVVVTKLFDEIAPTFSDRQGGYTRVLSLGPRRGDATEVCVIELVGSELRSEFADTVSKPASAAAAPAEVEEAAEEESAEEETETPEASAKEGESEEAENQASDEGEESEKEEGDSKA
;
A
#
# COMPACT_ATOMS: atom_id res chain seq x y z
N MET A 1 1.05 -31.97 -17.29
CA MET A 1 1.42 -31.69 -15.88
C MET A 1 2.15 -30.35 -15.75
N ARG A 2 2.18 -29.73 -14.56
CA ARG A 2 2.91 -28.47 -14.31
C ARG A 2 4.26 -28.76 -13.64
N HIS A 3 5.17 -29.45 -14.31
CA HIS A 3 6.51 -29.69 -13.79
C HIS A 3 7.31 -28.37 -13.70
N GLY A 4 8.13 -28.22 -12.65
CA GLY A 4 9.03 -27.07 -12.47
C GLY A 4 8.38 -25.70 -12.19
N LYS A 5 7.04 -25.59 -12.12
CA LYS A 5 6.38 -24.30 -11.85
C LYS A 5 6.54 -23.90 -10.38
N ARG A 6 7.48 -22.98 -10.13
CA ARG A 6 7.71 -22.38 -8.81
C ARG A 6 6.80 -21.17 -8.59
N GLY A 7 6.30 -21.04 -7.37
CA GLY A 7 5.48 -19.91 -6.93
C GLY A 7 3.98 -20.02 -7.27
N ARG A 8 3.18 -19.24 -6.54
CA ARG A 8 1.71 -19.26 -6.57
C ARG A 8 1.16 -18.16 -7.46
N LYS A 9 0.07 -18.42 -8.21
CA LYS A 9 -0.63 -17.38 -8.99
C LYS A 9 -1.52 -16.46 -8.15
N LEU A 10 -1.91 -16.87 -6.94
CA LEU A 10 -2.76 -16.11 -6.02
C LEU A 10 -4.10 -15.65 -6.65
N GLY A 11 -4.62 -16.39 -7.63
CA GLY A 11 -5.85 -16.01 -8.34
C GLY A 11 -5.76 -14.68 -9.11
N ARG A 12 -4.55 -14.22 -9.45
CA ARG A 12 -4.32 -12.92 -10.10
C ARG A 12 -3.60 -13.08 -11.44
N THR A 13 -3.80 -12.10 -12.32
CA THR A 13 -2.94 -11.92 -13.51
C THR A 13 -1.51 -11.59 -13.09
N ALA A 14 -0.54 -11.79 -13.99
CA ALA A 14 0.87 -11.59 -13.67
C ALA A 14 1.18 -10.12 -13.30
N SER A 15 0.56 -9.16 -13.98
CA SER A 15 0.69 -7.72 -13.70
C SER A 15 0.15 -7.38 -12.31
N HIS A 16 -1.08 -7.80 -12.00
CA HIS A 16 -1.71 -7.54 -10.70
C HIS A 16 -0.96 -8.25 -9.57
N LYS A 17 -0.47 -9.49 -9.77
CA LYS A 17 0.38 -10.15 -8.77
C LYS A 17 1.63 -9.33 -8.48
N ARG A 18 2.34 -8.84 -9.51
CA ARG A 18 3.55 -8.00 -9.33
C ARG A 18 3.24 -6.73 -8.56
N ALA A 19 2.17 -6.01 -8.92
CA ALA A 19 1.74 -4.80 -8.21
C ALA A 19 1.41 -5.11 -6.74
N THR A 20 0.68 -6.20 -6.47
CA THR A 20 0.34 -6.61 -5.10
C THR A 20 1.59 -6.89 -4.27
N MET A 21 2.57 -7.62 -4.82
CA MET A 21 3.81 -7.92 -4.11
C MET A 21 4.65 -6.66 -3.85
N ASN A 22 4.67 -5.72 -4.79
CA ASN A 22 5.38 -4.45 -4.61
C ASN A 22 4.73 -3.60 -3.50
N ASN A 23 3.39 -3.53 -3.46
CA ASN A 23 2.65 -2.80 -2.42
C ASN A 23 2.85 -3.44 -1.04
N LEU A 24 2.80 -4.78 -0.95
CA LEU A 24 3.07 -5.50 0.29
C LEU A 24 4.51 -5.31 0.77
N ALA A 25 5.50 -5.35 -0.12
CA ALA A 25 6.89 -5.08 0.24
C ALA A 25 7.09 -3.64 0.72
N THR A 26 6.44 -2.68 0.06
CA THR A 26 6.45 -1.27 0.47
C THR A 26 5.88 -1.12 1.89
N SER A 27 4.74 -1.76 2.15
CA SER A 27 4.09 -1.72 3.47
C SER A 27 4.95 -2.39 4.55
N LEU A 28 5.58 -3.52 4.22
CA LEU A 28 6.47 -4.23 5.13
C LEU A 28 7.69 -3.38 5.54
N PHE A 29 8.32 -2.68 4.60
CA PHE A 29 9.46 -1.82 4.93
C PHE A 29 9.06 -0.51 5.60
N MET A 30 7.85 -0.01 5.31
CA MET A 30 7.33 1.17 5.98
C MET A 30 7.04 0.90 7.46
N HIS A 31 6.31 -0.17 7.76
CA HIS A 31 5.80 -0.47 9.10
C HIS A 31 6.59 -1.55 9.87
N GLY A 32 7.49 -2.30 9.21
CA GLY A 32 8.24 -3.41 9.80
C GLY A 32 7.43 -4.71 9.99
N VAL A 33 6.11 -4.60 10.19
CA VAL A 33 5.20 -5.73 10.43
C VAL A 33 3.91 -5.55 9.64
N ILE A 34 3.43 -6.60 8.98
CA ILE A 34 2.12 -6.60 8.32
C ILE A 34 1.35 -7.90 8.53
N ARG A 35 0.02 -7.81 8.63
CA ARG A 35 -0.90 -8.96 8.64
C ARG A 35 -1.40 -9.25 7.23
N THR A 36 -1.29 -10.49 6.78
CA THR A 36 -1.76 -10.91 5.45
C THR A 36 -2.15 -12.39 5.42
N THR A 37 -2.54 -12.92 4.26
CA THR A 37 -2.85 -14.34 4.13
C THR A 37 -1.57 -15.16 3.96
N LYS A 38 -1.53 -16.38 4.51
CA LYS A 38 -0.38 -17.30 4.42
C LYS A 38 0.21 -17.44 3.01
N PRO A 39 -0.59 -17.63 1.92
CA PRO A 39 -0.02 -17.73 0.58
C PRO A 39 0.61 -16.41 0.09
N LYS A 40 0.08 -15.25 0.48
CA LYS A 40 0.68 -13.95 0.15
C LYS A 40 1.99 -13.75 0.92
N ALA A 41 2.02 -14.06 2.20
CA ALA A 41 3.23 -13.95 3.03
C ALA A 41 4.37 -14.83 2.51
N LYS A 42 4.08 -16.07 2.11
CA LYS A 42 5.09 -17.00 1.54
C LYS A 42 5.68 -16.50 0.22
N GLU A 43 4.87 -15.89 -0.65
CA GLU A 43 5.36 -15.27 -1.89
C GLU A 43 6.15 -13.98 -1.62
N LEU A 44 5.69 -13.18 -0.65
CA LEU A 44 6.33 -11.93 -0.28
C LEU A 44 7.75 -12.15 0.27
N ARG A 45 7.97 -13.22 1.04
CA ARG A 45 9.29 -13.57 1.59
C ARG A 45 10.41 -13.51 0.54
N GLY A 46 10.22 -14.20 -0.60
CA GLY A 46 11.22 -14.22 -1.66
C GLY A 46 11.42 -12.88 -2.38
N VAL A 47 10.42 -11.99 -2.32
CA VAL A 47 10.54 -10.62 -2.88
C VAL A 47 11.26 -9.71 -1.89
N ALA A 48 10.83 -9.69 -0.63
CA ALA A 48 11.39 -8.85 0.42
C ALA A 48 12.86 -9.18 0.69
N GLU A 49 13.21 -10.48 0.79
CA GLU A 49 14.59 -10.90 1.03
C GLU A 49 15.55 -10.43 -0.07
N ARG A 50 15.13 -10.51 -1.35
CA ARG A 50 15.94 -10.03 -2.47
C ARG A 50 16.15 -8.52 -2.42
N LEU A 51 15.13 -7.76 -2.03
CA LEU A 51 15.23 -6.30 -1.90
C LEU A 51 16.18 -5.90 -0.77
N ILE A 52 16.12 -6.59 0.38
CA ILE A 52 17.06 -6.36 1.49
C ILE A 52 18.49 -6.73 1.06
N THR A 53 18.68 -7.83 0.33
CA THR A 53 20.01 -8.20 -0.19
C THR A 53 20.57 -7.15 -1.14
N PHE A 54 19.75 -6.54 -2.01
CA PHE A 54 20.19 -5.39 -2.81
C PHE A 54 20.52 -4.18 -1.94
N ALA A 55 19.70 -3.90 -0.93
CA ALA A 55 19.93 -2.78 -0.02
C ALA A 55 21.25 -2.91 0.75
N LYS A 56 21.58 -4.11 1.22
CA LYS A 56 22.87 -4.43 1.88
C LYS A 56 24.09 -4.17 0.99
N ARG A 57 23.96 -4.23 -0.33
CA ARG A 57 25.06 -3.92 -1.25
C ARG A 57 25.37 -2.42 -1.27
N GLY A 58 24.37 -1.56 -1.07
CA GLY A 58 24.55 -0.11 -0.94
C GLY A 58 24.92 0.67 -2.21
N ASP A 59 25.08 0.02 -3.37
CA ASP A 59 25.49 0.69 -4.62
C ASP A 59 24.33 1.46 -5.30
N LEU A 60 24.70 2.43 -6.16
CA LEU A 60 23.73 3.18 -6.97
C LEU A 60 22.90 2.25 -7.87
N HIS A 61 23.52 1.16 -8.35
CA HIS A 61 22.85 0.16 -9.16
C HIS A 61 21.75 -0.57 -8.38
N ALA A 62 22.00 -1.01 -7.14
CA ALA A 62 20.98 -1.61 -6.28
C ALA A 62 19.85 -0.62 -5.99
N ARG A 63 20.16 0.65 -5.69
CA ARG A 63 19.13 1.69 -5.48
C ARG A 63 18.20 1.78 -6.71
N ARG A 64 18.77 1.80 -7.93
CA ARG A 64 17.99 1.78 -9.20
C ARG A 64 17.18 0.48 -9.37
N GLN A 65 17.73 -0.67 -9.01
CA GLN A 65 17.02 -1.95 -9.09
C GLN A 65 15.81 -2.00 -8.12
N VAL A 66 15.97 -1.49 -6.90
CA VAL A 66 14.89 -1.40 -5.91
C VAL A 66 13.81 -0.43 -6.38
N LEU A 67 14.18 0.73 -6.94
CA LEU A 67 13.23 1.73 -7.47
C LEU A 67 12.36 1.19 -8.61
N ARG A 68 12.82 0.19 -9.37
CA ARG A 68 11.98 -0.50 -10.38
C ARG A 68 10.82 -1.28 -9.77
N ARG A 69 10.91 -1.63 -8.48
CA ARG A 69 9.90 -2.40 -7.73
C ARG A 69 9.10 -1.50 -6.79
N ILE A 70 9.79 -0.73 -5.95
CA ILE A 70 9.19 0.16 -4.95
C ILE A 70 9.28 1.59 -5.48
N ARG A 71 8.11 2.19 -5.74
CA ARG A 71 8.04 3.56 -6.29
C ARG A 71 8.17 4.65 -5.23
N ASN A 72 7.87 4.33 -3.97
CA ASN A 72 7.96 5.29 -2.88
C ASN A 72 9.42 5.50 -2.47
N LYS A 73 9.95 6.70 -2.74
CA LYS A 73 11.34 7.08 -2.46
C LYS A 73 11.65 7.05 -0.96
N VAL A 74 10.71 7.46 -0.11
CA VAL A 74 10.88 7.49 1.36
C VAL A 74 11.17 6.10 1.89
N VAL A 75 10.42 5.10 1.41
CA VAL A 75 10.61 3.70 1.81
C VAL A 75 11.94 3.15 1.31
N VAL A 76 12.39 3.58 0.12
CA VAL A 76 13.71 3.18 -0.39
C VAL A 76 14.82 3.78 0.46
N THR A 77 14.74 5.06 0.83
CA THR A 77 15.70 5.69 1.76
C THR A 77 15.76 4.94 3.08
N LYS A 78 14.60 4.70 3.72
CA LYS A 78 14.50 3.89 4.96
C LYS A 78 15.10 2.50 4.81
N LEU A 79 14.88 1.84 3.68
CA LEU A 79 15.41 0.50 3.42
C LEU A 79 16.95 0.47 3.40
N PHE A 80 17.58 1.47 2.79
CA PHE A 80 19.04 1.52 2.68
C PHE A 80 19.72 2.09 3.93
N ASP A 81 19.09 3.07 4.58
CA ASP A 81 19.75 3.84 5.63
C ASP A 81 19.47 3.27 7.03
N GLU A 82 18.29 2.65 7.26
CA GLU A 82 17.92 2.07 8.58
C GLU A 82 17.91 0.53 8.56
N ILE A 83 17.20 -0.05 7.59
CA ILE A 83 16.93 -1.50 7.59
C ILE A 83 18.15 -2.32 7.17
N ALA A 84 18.85 -1.91 6.11
CA ALA A 84 19.98 -2.67 5.57
C ALA A 84 21.16 -2.79 6.54
N PRO A 85 21.60 -1.73 7.26
CA PRO A 85 22.66 -1.82 8.25
C PRO A 85 22.33 -2.79 9.39
N THR A 86 21.08 -2.79 9.86
CA THR A 86 20.60 -3.71 10.90
C THR A 86 20.77 -5.19 10.53
N PHE A 87 20.80 -5.49 9.23
CA PHE A 87 20.97 -6.84 8.71
C PHE A 87 22.36 -7.13 8.12
N SER A 88 23.36 -6.28 8.33
CA SER A 88 24.72 -6.44 7.78
C SER A 88 25.29 -7.84 8.02
N ASP A 89 25.21 -8.31 9.26
CA ASP A 89 25.89 -9.52 9.72
C ASP A 89 25.09 -10.79 9.41
N ARG A 90 23.81 -10.63 9.05
CA ARG A 90 22.89 -11.74 8.78
C ARG A 90 22.97 -12.19 7.33
N GLN A 91 23.34 -13.45 7.10
CA GLN A 91 23.37 -14.06 5.76
C GLN A 91 21.99 -14.66 5.38
N GLY A 92 20.98 -13.81 5.22
CA GLY A 92 19.64 -14.20 4.79
C GLY A 92 18.64 -14.48 5.91
N GLY A 93 17.39 -14.77 5.53
CA GLY A 93 16.31 -14.97 6.51
C GLY A 93 15.95 -13.70 7.28
N TYR A 94 15.76 -12.60 6.57
CA TYR A 94 15.47 -11.28 7.17
C TYR A 94 14.00 -11.12 7.60
N THR A 95 13.11 -12.00 7.15
CA THR A 95 11.67 -11.96 7.48
C THR A 95 11.24 -13.21 8.21
N ARG A 96 10.31 -13.06 9.15
CA ARG A 96 9.63 -14.16 9.85
C ARG A 96 8.15 -14.16 9.49
N VAL A 97 7.56 -15.35 9.36
CA VAL A 97 6.11 -15.50 9.14
C VAL A 97 5.54 -16.28 10.31
N LEU A 98 4.61 -15.67 11.03
CA LEU A 98 3.91 -16.23 12.19
C LEU A 98 2.46 -16.51 11.80
N SER A 99 1.96 -17.72 12.06
CA SER A 99 0.57 -18.08 11.77
C SER A 99 -0.33 -17.58 12.90
N LEU A 100 -1.44 -16.91 12.56
CA LEU A 100 -2.44 -16.44 13.53
C LEU A 100 -3.68 -17.35 13.61
N GLY A 101 -3.85 -18.26 12.64
CA GLY A 101 -5.03 -19.11 12.52
C GLY A 101 -5.96 -18.70 11.36
N PRO A 102 -7.13 -19.33 11.22
CA PRO A 102 -8.10 -19.01 10.18
C PRO A 102 -8.86 -17.71 10.49
N ARG A 103 -9.11 -16.91 9.46
CA ARG A 103 -9.96 -15.71 9.56
C ARG A 103 -11.44 -16.09 9.58
N ARG A 104 -12.24 -15.37 10.39
CA ARG A 104 -13.70 -15.51 10.45
C ARG A 104 -14.33 -15.12 9.10
N GLY A 105 -15.29 -15.93 8.62
CA GLY A 105 -16.01 -15.72 7.37
C GLY A 105 -15.53 -16.65 6.25
N ASP A 106 -14.28 -16.52 5.81
CA ASP A 106 -13.74 -17.29 4.66
C ASP A 106 -12.73 -18.38 5.05
N ALA A 107 -12.55 -18.62 6.35
CA ALA A 107 -11.65 -19.62 6.95
C ALA A 107 -10.20 -19.58 6.42
N THR A 108 -9.78 -18.49 5.77
CA THR A 108 -8.45 -18.41 5.15
C THR A 108 -7.40 -18.22 6.24
N GLU A 109 -6.34 -19.04 6.20
CA GLU A 109 -5.21 -18.91 7.11
C GLU A 109 -4.53 -17.54 6.97
N VAL A 110 -4.59 -16.75 8.04
CA VAL A 110 -3.90 -15.47 8.17
C VAL A 110 -2.60 -15.62 8.95
N CYS A 111 -1.62 -14.80 8.59
CA CYS A 111 -0.30 -14.77 9.17
C CYS A 111 0.17 -13.33 9.32
N VAL A 112 1.07 -13.10 10.27
CA VAL A 112 1.88 -11.90 10.35
C VAL A 112 3.20 -12.18 9.66
N ILE A 113 3.68 -11.24 8.85
CA ILE A 113 5.05 -11.23 8.35
C ILE A 113 5.77 -9.99 8.91
N GLU A 114 6.91 -10.23 9.54
CA GLU A 114 7.70 -9.22 10.25
C GLU A 114 9.16 -9.25 9.79
N LEU A 115 9.86 -8.13 9.92
CA LEU A 115 11.31 -8.08 9.85
C LEU A 115 11.91 -8.67 11.14
N VAL A 116 12.99 -9.44 11.02
CA VAL A 116 13.64 -10.00 12.20
C VAL A 116 14.27 -8.87 13.02
N GLY A 117 13.99 -8.81 14.32
CA GLY A 117 14.53 -7.76 15.19
C GLY A 117 13.74 -6.45 15.19
N SER A 118 12.61 -6.36 14.48
CA SER A 118 11.67 -5.27 14.72
C SER A 118 11.04 -5.46 16.11
N GLU A 119 11.42 -4.62 17.07
CA GLU A 119 10.87 -4.59 18.44
C GLU A 119 9.38 -4.18 18.49
N LEU A 120 8.78 -3.84 17.35
CA LEU A 120 7.35 -3.56 17.15
C LEU A 120 6.40 -4.72 17.46
N ARG A 121 6.91 -5.80 18.08
CA ARG A 121 6.10 -6.83 18.71
C ARG A 121 5.19 -6.24 19.80
N SER A 122 5.58 -5.16 20.48
CA SER A 122 4.79 -4.61 21.60
C SER A 122 3.54 -3.85 21.15
N GLU A 123 3.62 -2.96 20.15
CA GLU A 123 2.47 -2.11 19.77
C GLU A 123 1.27 -2.91 19.22
N PHE A 124 1.52 -4.01 18.50
CA PHE A 124 0.46 -4.90 18.00
C PHE A 124 -0.01 -5.94 19.03
N ALA A 125 0.77 -6.21 20.09
CA ALA A 125 0.36 -7.10 21.17
C ALA A 125 -0.56 -6.38 22.17
N ASP A 126 -0.28 -5.09 22.44
CA ASP A 126 -1.00 -4.31 23.44
C ASP A 126 -2.44 -3.94 22.98
N THR A 127 -2.65 -3.78 21.68
CA THR A 127 -3.98 -3.52 21.11
C THR A 127 -4.88 -4.75 21.08
N VAL A 128 -4.32 -5.96 21.19
CA VAL A 128 -5.08 -7.23 21.20
C VAL A 128 -5.31 -7.73 22.63
N SER A 129 -4.47 -7.36 23.61
CA SER A 129 -4.68 -7.74 25.01
C SER A 129 -5.69 -6.84 25.75
N LYS A 130 -5.94 -5.61 25.26
CA LYS A 130 -6.77 -4.61 25.94
C LYS A 130 -8.29 -4.60 25.69
N PRO A 131 -8.95 -5.40 24.82
CA PRO A 131 -10.41 -5.36 24.70
C PRO A 131 -11.15 -6.54 25.36
N ALA A 132 -10.52 -7.31 26.26
CA ALA A 132 -11.16 -8.50 26.88
C ALA A 132 -11.47 -8.39 28.39
N SER A 133 -11.06 -7.31 29.08
CA SER A 133 -11.23 -7.18 30.54
C SER A 133 -12.29 -6.16 31.00
N ALA A 134 -13.01 -5.50 30.09
CA ALA A 134 -13.97 -4.44 30.45
C ALA A 134 -15.42 -4.75 30.03
N ALA A 135 -15.72 -5.95 29.52
CA ALA A 135 -17.07 -6.33 29.11
C ALA A 135 -17.57 -7.54 29.93
N ALA A 136 -17.81 -7.34 31.23
CA ALA A 136 -18.55 -8.28 32.07
C ALA A 136 -19.10 -7.59 33.33
N ALA A 137 -20.24 -6.90 33.22
CA ALA A 137 -21.30 -6.81 34.23
C ALA A 137 -22.55 -6.14 33.60
N PRO A 138 -23.75 -6.76 33.62
CA PRO A 138 -24.97 -6.25 32.99
C PRO A 138 -25.98 -5.64 34.00
N ALA A 139 -26.94 -4.88 33.45
CA ALA A 139 -28.30 -4.55 33.92
C ALA A 139 -28.60 -3.08 34.31
N GLU A 140 -29.75 -2.61 33.80
CA GLU A 140 -30.53 -1.39 34.10
C GLU A 140 -30.07 -0.07 33.44
N VAL A 141 -30.70 0.32 32.30
CA VAL A 141 -31.64 1.48 32.14
C VAL A 141 -32.33 1.36 30.75
N GLU A 142 -33.53 0.77 30.70
CA GLU A 142 -34.55 1.01 29.67
C GLU A 142 -35.68 1.77 30.39
N GLU A 143 -35.69 3.11 30.26
CA GLU A 143 -36.81 4.06 30.51
C GLU A 143 -36.20 5.43 30.86
N ALA A 144 -35.90 6.25 29.84
CA ALA A 144 -35.80 7.72 29.88
C ALA A 144 -35.11 8.26 28.61
N ALA A 145 -35.76 8.20 27.46
CA ALA A 145 -35.42 9.05 26.29
C ALA A 145 -36.56 9.17 25.25
N GLU A 146 -37.79 8.77 25.59
CA GLU A 146 -38.94 8.83 24.67
C GLU A 146 -39.74 10.15 24.77
N GLU A 147 -39.16 11.21 25.33
CA GLU A 147 -39.71 12.58 25.33
C GLU A 147 -38.69 13.59 24.80
N GLU A 148 -38.33 13.51 23.52
CA GLU A 148 -37.79 14.66 22.77
C GLU A 148 -38.01 14.44 21.26
N SER A 149 -39.28 14.25 20.89
CA SER A 149 -39.74 14.37 19.50
C SER A 149 -40.94 15.31 19.45
N ALA A 150 -40.69 16.61 19.32
CA ALA A 150 -41.61 17.57 18.70
C ALA A 150 -41.00 18.97 18.84
N GLU A 151 -41.10 19.78 17.79
CA GLU A 151 -40.53 21.14 17.64
C GLU A 151 -39.05 21.08 17.23
N GLU A 152 -38.69 21.03 15.95
CA GLU A 152 -38.78 22.18 15.04
C GLU A 152 -38.64 21.70 13.57
N GLU A 153 -39.76 21.62 12.86
CA GLU A 153 -39.82 21.52 11.39
C GLU A 153 -40.64 22.72 10.92
N THR A 154 -40.01 23.67 10.21
CA THR A 154 -40.52 24.68 9.24
C THR A 154 -39.44 25.79 9.21
N GLU A 155 -38.82 26.19 8.10
CA GLU A 155 -39.39 26.58 6.82
C GLU A 155 -38.32 26.50 5.70
N THR A 156 -38.74 26.05 4.52
CA THR A 156 -38.24 26.56 3.24
C THR A 156 -39.41 27.18 2.48
N PRO A 157 -39.19 28.35 1.87
CA PRO A 157 -39.70 28.56 0.52
C PRO A 157 -38.62 29.05 -0.45
N GLU A 158 -38.93 28.78 -1.72
CA GLU A 158 -38.08 28.81 -2.91
C GLU A 158 -37.77 30.21 -3.50
N ALA A 159 -36.80 30.16 -4.42
CA ALA A 159 -36.72 30.88 -5.70
C ALA A 159 -36.19 32.33 -5.76
N SER A 160 -35.02 32.48 -6.39
CA SER A 160 -34.85 33.43 -7.50
C SER A 160 -33.82 32.90 -8.49
N ALA A 161 -34.18 32.98 -9.77
CA ALA A 161 -33.46 32.48 -10.92
C ALA A 161 -32.59 33.58 -11.56
N LYS A 162 -31.44 33.14 -12.09
CA LYS A 162 -30.88 33.42 -13.43
C LYS A 162 -30.23 34.77 -13.79
N GLU A 163 -29.17 34.61 -14.61
CA GLU A 163 -28.48 35.53 -15.55
C GLU A 163 -27.38 36.42 -14.94
N GLY A 164 -26.17 36.55 -15.50
CA GLY A 164 -25.47 36.04 -16.68
C GLY A 164 -23.95 36.25 -16.42
N GLU A 165 -23.03 35.39 -16.85
CA GLU A 165 -22.46 35.26 -18.20
C GLU A 165 -21.59 36.45 -18.62
N SER A 166 -20.36 36.12 -19.05
CA SER A 166 -19.44 36.81 -19.97
C SER A 166 -18.24 37.60 -19.42
N GLU A 167 -17.18 37.50 -20.23
CA GLU A 167 -15.85 38.14 -20.24
C GLU A 167 -14.74 37.49 -19.38
N GLU A 168 -13.63 36.97 -19.90
CA GLU A 168 -13.03 36.86 -21.25
C GLU A 168 -11.78 35.94 -21.02
N ALA A 169 -11.45 34.88 -21.75
CA ALA A 169 -11.31 34.73 -23.20
C ALA A 169 -10.38 35.77 -23.85
N GLU A 170 -9.19 35.97 -23.29
CA GLU A 170 -8.10 36.65 -24.01
C GLU A 170 -6.77 35.90 -23.81
N ASN A 171 -6.53 34.87 -24.63
CA ASN A 171 -5.25 34.67 -25.31
C ASN A 171 -5.33 33.46 -26.26
N GLN A 172 -5.83 33.72 -27.46
CA GLN A 172 -5.44 32.98 -28.65
C GLN A 172 -4.53 33.86 -29.50
N ALA A 173 -3.39 33.28 -29.88
CA ALA A 173 -2.77 33.40 -31.19
C ALA A 173 -2.35 34.79 -31.70
N SER A 174 -1.05 35.05 -31.59
CA SER A 174 -0.25 35.59 -32.71
C SER A 174 1.24 35.38 -32.43
N ASP A 175 1.84 34.36 -33.04
CA ASP A 175 2.99 34.57 -33.94
C ASP A 175 3.23 33.30 -34.78
N GLU A 176 2.87 33.40 -36.05
CA GLU A 176 3.29 32.51 -37.13
C GLU A 176 4.59 33.08 -37.72
N GLY A 177 5.56 32.23 -38.09
CA GLY A 177 6.54 32.61 -39.11
C GLY A 177 7.90 31.91 -39.02
N GLU A 178 8.19 31.09 -40.03
CA GLU A 178 9.49 30.45 -40.38
C GLU A 178 9.92 29.28 -39.47
N GLU A 179 10.09 28.04 -39.93
CA GLU A 179 10.66 27.57 -41.19
C GLU A 179 9.99 26.25 -41.62
N SER A 180 9.39 26.25 -42.82
CA SER A 180 9.27 25.05 -43.65
C SER A 180 9.92 25.35 -44.98
N GLU A 181 11.16 24.90 -45.20
CA GLU A 181 11.71 24.62 -46.53
C GLU A 181 13.05 23.89 -46.41
N LYS A 182 12.97 22.56 -46.50
CA LYS A 182 13.84 21.69 -47.33
C LYS A 182 13.35 20.25 -47.25
N GLU A 183 12.36 19.96 -48.11
CA GLU A 183 12.48 18.94 -49.18
C GLU A 183 13.97 18.69 -49.54
N GLU A 184 14.49 17.49 -49.75
CA GLU A 184 14.06 16.30 -50.47
C GLU A 184 14.97 15.16 -49.94
N GLY A 185 14.47 13.95 -49.72
CA GLY A 185 14.54 12.92 -50.75
C GLY A 185 15.91 12.23 -50.77
N ASP A 186 16.03 11.05 -50.16
CA ASP A 186 16.59 9.94 -50.94
C ASP A 186 16.12 8.57 -50.45
N SER A 187 15.88 7.78 -51.46
CA SER A 187 15.51 6.39 -51.56
C SER A 187 16.67 5.43 -51.24
N LYS A 188 16.31 4.16 -50.99
CA LYS A 188 17.12 2.95 -51.26
C LYS A 188 18.47 2.79 -50.51
N ALA A 189 18.51 1.80 -49.62
CA ALA A 189 19.37 0.59 -49.69
C ALA A 189 19.18 -0.28 -48.43
#